data_AF-A0A5C9EUU5-F1
#
_entry.id   AF-A0A5C9EUU5-F1
#
_cell.length_a   1.000
_cell.length_b   1.000
_cell.length_c   1.000
_cell.angle_alpha   90.00
_cell.angle_beta   90.00
_cell.angle_gamma   90.00
#
_symmetry.space_group_name_H-M   'P 1'
#
loop_
_entity.id
_entity.type
_entity.pdbx_description
1 polymer ?
#
loop_
_entity_poly.entity_id
_entity_poly.type
_entity_poly.pdbx_seq_one_letter_code
_entity_poly.pdbx_strand_id
1 'polypeptide(L)'
;MLFELNIQRDILLLLHYFAIFFVAYLVIQIVMKIREGKVISTTTGLAIYMITYGIFVYFMGLPLIYPELESFFQDTIMSIMIIYIGGMVGYIFLSELDDNLHTKGGKNSNKNSYLLTLISLGGFIIFILLGFAGLYDPFITFSIVLIPFIIATDKIIKKFRNLEVVKRENPGRWFYAGLTITGLSNAFSSFWMLWGEWFMYIRYATVILGSLFMVHGWRLLPNLSELDWMRKMDNLFVIHSESSSLLYQYSFKTDDVQKKFDSDLTGSAMGGVDMLLSEILAEKGHIREIEHEDKKLFFSHGLYTTSILITEGDSPEFRYRLDLFEINFENDFNQDELAHFSGEITKFQQADKLIREYFSH
;
A
#
# COMPACT_ATOMS: atom_id res chain seq x y z
N MET A 1 -19.89 -50.31 -7.42
CA MET A 1 -18.81 -49.47 -7.95
C MET A 1 -18.11 -48.89 -6.73
N LEU A 2 -17.08 -49.59 -6.24
CA LEU A 2 -16.32 -49.16 -5.08
C LEU A 2 -15.54 -47.90 -5.48
N PHE A 3 -15.59 -46.86 -4.66
CA PHE A 3 -14.70 -45.71 -4.80
C PHE A 3 -13.27 -46.21 -4.64
N GLU A 4 -12.55 -46.43 -5.75
CA GLU A 4 -11.10 -46.55 -5.68
C GLU A 4 -10.57 -45.17 -5.28
N LEU A 5 -10.18 -45.05 -4.01
CA LEU A 5 -9.55 -43.85 -3.46
C LEU A 5 -8.22 -43.64 -4.17
N ASN A 6 -8.20 -42.73 -5.14
CA ASN A 6 -6.97 -42.25 -5.73
C ASN A 6 -6.45 -41.09 -4.87
N ILE A 7 -5.73 -41.45 -3.80
CA ILE A 7 -5.16 -40.51 -2.82
C ILE A 7 -4.37 -39.38 -3.49
N GLN A 8 -3.66 -39.66 -4.59
CA GLN A 8 -2.89 -38.66 -5.33
C GLN A 8 -3.80 -37.60 -5.97
N ARG A 9 -4.84 -38.05 -6.68
CA ARG A 9 -5.84 -37.15 -7.29
C ARG A 9 -6.55 -36.33 -6.23
N ASP A 10 -6.90 -36.92 -5.10
CA ASP A 10 -7.59 -36.23 -4.00
C ASP A 10 -6.72 -35.16 -3.35
N ILE A 11 -5.42 -35.44 -3.13
CA ILE A 11 -4.46 -34.44 -2.62
C ILE A 11 -4.29 -33.30 -3.63
N LEU A 12 -4.17 -33.62 -4.91
CA LEU A 12 -4.03 -32.62 -5.96
C LEU A 12 -5.26 -31.71 -6.05
N LEU A 13 -6.46 -32.29 -5.97
CA LEU A 13 -7.73 -31.58 -5.93
C LEU A 13 -7.80 -30.63 -4.73
N LEU A 14 -7.39 -31.12 -3.55
CA LEU A 14 -7.34 -30.33 -2.32
C LEU A 14 -6.40 -29.13 -2.50
N LEU A 15 -5.14 -29.36 -2.90
CA LEU A 15 -4.16 -28.31 -3.13
C LEU A 15 -4.60 -27.29 -4.17
N HIS A 16 -5.26 -27.75 -5.23
CA HIS A 16 -5.84 -26.89 -6.26
C HIS A 16 -6.83 -25.89 -5.66
N TYR A 17 -7.83 -26.36 -4.92
CA TYR A 17 -8.82 -25.48 -4.31
C TYR A 17 -8.23 -24.58 -3.22
N PHE A 18 -7.25 -25.06 -2.44
CA PHE A 18 -6.51 -24.21 -1.51
C PHE A 18 -5.76 -23.08 -2.22
N ALA A 19 -5.11 -23.36 -3.35
CA ALA A 19 -4.44 -22.33 -4.14
C ALA A 19 -5.42 -21.25 -4.60
N ILE A 20 -6.59 -21.64 -5.12
CA ILE A 20 -7.65 -20.70 -5.51
C ILE A 20 -8.19 -19.91 -4.31
N PHE A 21 -8.42 -20.57 -3.18
CA PHE A 21 -8.86 -19.91 -1.95
C PHE A 21 -7.88 -18.81 -1.52
N PHE A 22 -6.57 -19.07 -1.51
CA PHE A 22 -5.57 -18.07 -1.12
C PHE A 22 -5.43 -16.93 -2.13
N VAL A 23 -5.55 -17.21 -3.43
CA VAL A 23 -5.59 -16.16 -4.47
C VAL A 23 -6.84 -15.29 -4.30
N ALA A 24 -8.01 -15.89 -4.07
CA ALA A 24 -9.26 -15.16 -3.81
C ALA A 24 -9.18 -14.33 -2.52
N TYR A 25 -8.57 -14.88 -1.46
CA TYR A 25 -8.32 -14.14 -0.23
C TYR A 25 -7.41 -12.93 -0.47
N LEU A 26 -6.34 -13.07 -1.26
CA LEU A 26 -5.50 -11.96 -1.68
C LEU A 26 -6.28 -10.89 -2.46
N VAL A 27 -7.13 -11.29 -3.41
CA VAL A 27 -8.03 -10.36 -4.12
C VAL A 27 -8.91 -9.59 -3.13
N ILE A 28 -9.52 -10.26 -2.15
CA ILE A 28 -10.34 -9.60 -1.12
C ILE A 28 -9.51 -8.58 -0.33
N GLN A 29 -8.29 -8.94 0.09
CA GLN A 29 -7.40 -8.00 0.80
C GLN A 29 -7.02 -6.78 -0.05
N ILE A 30 -6.82 -6.95 -1.37
CA ILE A 30 -6.57 -5.84 -2.30
C ILE A 30 -7.81 -4.97 -2.44
N VAL A 31 -8.98 -5.57 -2.65
CA VAL A 31 -10.26 -4.86 -2.85
C VAL A 31 -10.68 -4.08 -1.61
N MET A 32 -10.46 -4.60 -0.40
CA MET A 32 -10.75 -3.87 0.84
C MET A 32 -10.03 -2.52 0.91
N LYS A 33 -8.85 -2.39 0.31
CA LYS A 33 -8.09 -1.14 0.22
C LYS A 33 -8.50 -0.22 -0.94
N ILE A 34 -9.33 -0.69 -1.88
CA ILE A 34 -9.89 0.16 -2.95
C ILE A 34 -10.97 1.09 -2.37
N ARG A 35 -11.69 0.65 -1.33
CA ARG A 35 -12.90 1.31 -0.80
C ARG A 35 -12.65 2.72 -0.25
N GLU A 36 -11.40 3.10 -0.03
CA GLU A 36 -10.99 4.43 0.44
C GLU A 36 -10.53 5.37 -0.69
N GLY A 37 -10.53 4.91 -1.94
CA GLY A 37 -9.99 5.65 -3.09
C GLY A 37 -10.95 5.75 -4.27
N LYS A 38 -10.44 6.32 -5.37
CA LYS A 38 -11.14 6.38 -6.67
C LYS A 38 -11.27 4.98 -7.27
N VAL A 39 -12.44 4.65 -7.81
CA VAL A 39 -12.72 3.37 -8.49
C VAL A 39 -11.69 3.07 -9.59
N ILE A 40 -11.23 4.12 -10.29
CA ILE A 40 -10.16 4.04 -11.29
C ILE A 40 -8.85 4.37 -10.58
N SER A 41 -8.15 3.33 -10.11
CA SER A 41 -6.87 3.44 -9.42
C SER A 41 -5.96 2.27 -9.76
N THR A 42 -4.69 2.40 -9.40
CA THR A 42 -3.74 1.32 -9.61
C THR A 42 -4.11 0.05 -8.83
N THR A 43 -4.69 0.19 -7.64
CA THR A 43 -5.13 -0.94 -6.81
C THR A 43 -6.27 -1.71 -7.47
N THR A 44 -7.20 -1.02 -8.13
CA THR A 44 -8.23 -1.65 -8.96
C THR A 44 -7.61 -2.47 -10.08
N GLY A 45 -6.60 -1.93 -10.76
CA GLY A 45 -5.84 -2.67 -11.77
C GLY A 45 -5.21 -3.95 -11.19
N LEU A 46 -4.57 -3.85 -10.02
CA LEU A 46 -3.94 -5.00 -9.37
C LEU A 46 -4.99 -6.07 -9.01
N ALA A 47 -6.17 -5.66 -8.52
CA ALA A 47 -7.27 -6.58 -8.23
C ALA A 47 -7.75 -7.30 -9.51
N ILE A 48 -7.94 -6.57 -10.61
CA ILE A 48 -8.32 -7.15 -11.91
C ILE A 48 -7.27 -8.19 -12.34
N TYR A 49 -5.99 -7.83 -12.28
CA TYR A 49 -4.90 -8.76 -12.58
C TYR A 49 -5.00 -10.01 -11.71
N MET A 50 -5.13 -9.87 -10.38
CA MET A 50 -5.19 -11.01 -9.47
C MET A 50 -6.43 -11.89 -9.67
N ILE A 51 -7.58 -11.31 -10.07
CA ILE A 51 -8.78 -12.07 -10.46
C ILE A 51 -8.48 -12.90 -11.72
N THR A 52 -7.93 -12.28 -12.76
CA THR A 52 -7.58 -13.00 -14.00
C THR A 52 -6.50 -14.06 -13.77
N TYR A 53 -5.57 -13.81 -12.85
CA TYR A 53 -4.59 -14.81 -12.40
C TYR A 53 -5.26 -15.97 -11.67
N GLY A 54 -6.24 -15.72 -10.79
CA GLY A 54 -7.02 -16.76 -10.13
C GLY A 54 -7.79 -17.64 -11.13
N ILE A 55 -8.41 -17.03 -12.14
CA ILE A 55 -9.06 -17.75 -13.26
C ILE A 55 -8.03 -18.63 -13.98
N PHE A 56 -6.85 -18.08 -14.29
CA PHE A 56 -5.77 -18.84 -14.92
C PHE A 56 -5.33 -20.04 -14.08
N VAL A 57 -5.08 -19.85 -12.78
CA VAL A 57 -4.67 -20.93 -11.87
C VAL A 57 -5.73 -22.03 -11.83
N TYR A 58 -7.02 -21.64 -11.82
CA TYR A 58 -8.16 -22.55 -11.80
C TYR A 58 -8.16 -23.42 -13.06
N PHE A 59 -8.23 -22.83 -14.25
CA PHE A 59 -8.34 -23.61 -15.48
C PHE A 59 -7.10 -24.45 -15.80
N MET A 60 -5.89 -23.95 -15.53
CA MET A 60 -4.65 -24.70 -15.82
C MET A 60 -4.47 -25.94 -14.94
N GLY A 61 -5.23 -26.08 -13.86
CA GLY A 61 -5.20 -27.24 -12.98
C GLY A 61 -6.14 -28.37 -13.38
N LEU A 62 -7.23 -28.04 -14.07
CA LEU A 62 -8.35 -28.94 -14.31
C LEU A 62 -8.05 -30.11 -15.26
N PRO A 63 -7.22 -29.99 -16.33
CA PRO A 63 -6.93 -31.12 -17.20
C PRO A 63 -6.40 -32.35 -16.47
N LEU A 64 -5.55 -32.13 -15.46
CA LEU A 64 -4.96 -33.22 -14.67
C LEU A 64 -5.97 -33.81 -13.67
N ILE A 65 -6.86 -32.98 -13.15
CA ILE A 65 -7.89 -33.40 -12.19
C ILE A 65 -9.02 -34.14 -12.90
N TYR A 66 -9.37 -33.75 -14.13
CA TYR A 66 -10.46 -34.28 -14.94
C TYR A 66 -9.96 -34.66 -16.35
N PRO A 67 -9.19 -35.76 -16.48
CA PRO A 67 -8.64 -36.19 -17.78
C PRO A 67 -9.71 -36.41 -18.86
N GLU A 68 -10.92 -36.79 -18.45
CA GLU A 68 -12.06 -36.97 -19.35
C GLU A 68 -12.51 -35.67 -20.07
N LEU A 69 -12.11 -34.51 -19.57
CA LEU A 69 -12.38 -33.19 -20.15
C LEU A 69 -11.13 -32.53 -20.76
N GLU A 70 -10.04 -33.27 -20.94
CA GLU A 70 -8.76 -32.71 -21.39
C GLU A 70 -8.90 -31.93 -22.72
N SER A 71 -9.60 -32.50 -23.71
CA SER A 71 -9.80 -31.85 -25.01
C SER A 71 -10.51 -30.49 -24.89
N PHE A 72 -11.56 -30.43 -24.07
CA PHE A 72 -12.28 -29.18 -23.79
C PHE A 72 -11.35 -28.13 -23.18
N PHE A 73 -10.52 -28.53 -22.22
CA PHE A 73 -9.58 -27.60 -21.60
C PHE A 73 -8.48 -27.16 -22.57
N GLN A 74 -7.95 -28.06 -23.41
CA GLN A 74 -6.96 -27.72 -24.44
C GLN A 74 -7.49 -26.63 -25.38
N ASP A 75 -8.73 -26.74 -25.83
CA ASP A 75 -9.39 -25.73 -26.67
C ASP A 75 -9.59 -24.38 -25.93
N THR A 76 -9.74 -24.43 -24.61
CA THR A 76 -10.04 -23.25 -23.78
C THR A 76 -8.77 -22.53 -23.28
N ILE A 77 -7.60 -23.21 -23.24
CA ILE A 77 -6.34 -22.66 -22.68
C ILE A 77 -5.96 -21.32 -23.30
N MET A 78 -6.06 -21.17 -24.63
CA MET A 78 -5.70 -19.92 -25.30
C MET A 78 -6.59 -18.76 -24.84
N SER A 79 -7.89 -18.99 -24.70
CA SER A 79 -8.84 -17.98 -24.22
C SER A 79 -8.52 -17.55 -22.78
N ILE A 80 -8.17 -18.51 -21.91
CA ILE A 80 -7.78 -18.21 -20.53
C ILE A 80 -6.46 -17.43 -20.47
N MET A 81 -5.48 -17.77 -21.32
CA MET A 81 -4.23 -17.03 -21.43
C MET A 81 -4.45 -15.59 -21.91
N ILE A 82 -5.35 -15.37 -22.87
CA ILE A 82 -5.76 -14.03 -23.31
C ILE A 82 -6.36 -13.24 -22.15
N ILE A 83 -7.23 -13.84 -21.35
CA ILE A 83 -7.83 -13.19 -20.17
C ILE A 83 -6.74 -12.81 -19.15
N TYR A 84 -5.82 -13.73 -18.86
CA TYR A 84 -4.73 -13.51 -17.91
C TYR A 84 -3.78 -12.37 -18.33
N ILE A 85 -3.28 -12.42 -19.56
CA ILE A 85 -2.37 -11.39 -20.08
C ILE A 85 -3.12 -10.07 -20.26
N GLY A 86 -4.38 -10.10 -20.68
CA GLY A 86 -5.25 -8.93 -20.73
C GLY A 86 -5.42 -8.27 -19.36
N GLY A 87 -5.51 -9.06 -18.28
CA GLY A 87 -5.50 -8.55 -16.90
C GLY A 87 -4.21 -7.81 -16.54
N MET A 88 -3.04 -8.31 -16.95
CA MET A 88 -1.77 -7.60 -16.77
C MET A 88 -1.73 -6.27 -17.53
N VAL A 89 -2.17 -6.26 -18.79
CA VAL A 89 -2.23 -5.04 -19.62
C VAL A 89 -3.20 -4.03 -19.00
N GLY A 90 -4.37 -4.48 -18.55
CA GLY A 90 -5.35 -3.64 -17.86
C GLY A 90 -4.79 -3.04 -16.57
N TYR A 91 -4.03 -3.81 -15.80
CA TYR A 91 -3.32 -3.30 -14.64
C TYR A 91 -2.28 -2.22 -14.99
N ILE A 92 -1.43 -2.46 -15.98
CA ILE A 92 -0.42 -1.48 -16.44
C ILE A 92 -1.10 -0.19 -16.89
N PHE A 93 -2.18 -0.30 -17.65
CA PHE A 93 -2.97 0.85 -18.10
C PHE A 93 -3.54 1.65 -16.93
N LEU A 94 -4.18 0.98 -15.97
CA LEU A 94 -4.74 1.65 -14.79
C LEU A 94 -3.66 2.28 -13.92
N SER A 95 -2.46 1.68 -13.84
CA SER A 95 -1.30 2.25 -13.14
C SER A 95 -0.83 3.56 -13.77
N GLU A 96 -0.63 3.57 -15.10
CA GLU A 96 -0.21 4.78 -15.82
C GLU A 96 -1.32 5.86 -15.85
N LEU A 97 -2.59 5.46 -15.93
CA LEU A 97 -3.72 6.38 -15.85
C LEU A 97 -3.80 7.06 -14.47
N ASP A 98 -3.63 6.30 -13.40
CA ASP A 98 -3.65 6.78 -12.02
C ASP A 98 -2.48 7.75 -11.76
N ASP A 99 -1.27 7.42 -12.23
CA ASP A 99 -0.11 8.33 -12.20
C ASP A 99 -0.43 9.65 -12.92
N ASN A 100 -1.04 9.59 -14.09
CA ASN A 100 -1.39 10.79 -14.85
C ASN A 100 -2.43 11.69 -14.18
N LEU A 101 -3.44 11.09 -13.55
CA LEU A 101 -4.49 11.83 -12.88
C LEU A 101 -3.94 12.59 -11.66
N HIS A 102 -2.97 12.03 -10.95
CA HIS A 102 -2.38 12.66 -9.77
C HIS A 102 -1.21 13.62 -10.08
N THR A 103 -0.50 13.42 -11.20
CA THR A 103 0.65 14.26 -11.58
C THR A 103 0.24 15.55 -12.31
N LYS A 104 -0.99 15.67 -12.81
CA LYS A 104 -1.49 16.81 -13.60
C LYS A 104 -1.45 18.19 -12.90
N GLY A 105 -1.17 18.25 -11.59
CA GLY A 105 -0.92 19.51 -10.88
C GLY A 105 0.54 20.02 -10.95
N GLY A 106 1.49 19.19 -11.39
CA GLY A 106 2.91 19.54 -11.45
C GLY A 106 3.36 20.00 -12.84
N LYS A 107 4.19 21.05 -12.91
CA LYS A 107 4.75 21.62 -14.16
C LYS A 107 5.57 20.66 -15.05
N ASN A 108 5.78 19.41 -14.64
CA ASN A 108 6.55 18.39 -15.36
C ASN A 108 5.69 17.18 -15.75
N SER A 109 4.59 17.38 -16.47
CA SER A 109 3.91 16.25 -17.12
C SER A 109 4.83 15.71 -18.23
N ASN A 110 5.54 14.62 -17.95
CA ASN A 110 6.36 13.94 -18.96
C ASN A 110 5.49 13.58 -20.17
N LYS A 111 5.98 13.88 -21.38
CA LYS A 111 5.24 13.79 -22.65
C LYS A 111 4.77 12.37 -23.04
N ASN A 112 5.25 11.33 -22.35
CA ASN A 112 5.01 9.91 -22.70
C ASN A 112 4.38 9.13 -21.55
N SER A 113 3.18 9.53 -21.13
CA SER A 113 2.60 8.97 -19.92
C SER A 113 1.97 7.57 -20.03
N TYR A 114 1.91 7.00 -21.23
CA TYR A 114 1.31 5.67 -21.48
C TYR A 114 2.28 4.71 -22.20
N LEU A 115 3.59 4.93 -22.05
CA LEU A 115 4.60 4.17 -22.77
C LEU A 115 4.55 2.67 -22.43
N LEU A 116 4.37 2.32 -21.16
CA LEU A 116 4.32 0.92 -20.73
C LEU A 116 3.06 0.23 -21.24
N THR A 117 1.93 0.94 -21.28
CA THR A 117 0.68 0.46 -21.86
C THR A 117 0.83 0.19 -23.35
N LEU A 118 1.44 1.09 -24.11
CA LEU A 118 1.63 0.90 -25.55
C LEU A 118 2.54 -0.31 -25.85
N ILE A 119 3.62 -0.47 -25.08
CA ILE A 119 4.51 -1.63 -25.20
C ILE A 119 3.77 -2.93 -24.87
N SER A 120 3.05 -2.97 -23.73
CA SER A 120 2.33 -4.16 -23.29
C SER A 120 1.17 -4.52 -24.22
N LEU A 121 0.44 -3.53 -24.74
CA LEU A 121 -0.62 -3.72 -25.73
C LEU A 121 -0.06 -4.26 -27.06
N GLY A 122 1.06 -3.72 -27.54
CA GLY A 122 1.74 -4.25 -28.73
C GLY A 122 2.16 -5.71 -28.54
N GLY A 123 2.76 -6.03 -27.39
CA GLY A 123 3.09 -7.42 -27.02
C GLY A 123 1.87 -8.34 -26.93
N PHE A 124 0.77 -7.85 -26.37
CA PHE A 124 -0.49 -8.60 -26.28
C PHE A 124 -1.12 -8.89 -27.64
N ILE A 125 -1.08 -7.93 -28.57
CA ILE A 125 -1.56 -8.14 -29.94
C ILE A 125 -0.69 -9.17 -30.66
N ILE A 126 0.64 -9.06 -30.55
CA ILE A 126 1.58 -10.04 -31.13
C ILE A 126 1.30 -11.44 -30.57
N PHE A 127 1.09 -11.56 -29.25
CA PHE A 127 0.72 -12.81 -28.61
C PHE A 127 -0.53 -13.45 -29.21
N ILE A 128 -1.61 -12.67 -29.36
CA ILE A 128 -2.87 -13.15 -29.94
C ILE A 128 -2.65 -13.65 -31.37
N LEU A 129 -1.94 -12.86 -32.19
CA LEU A 129 -1.67 -13.22 -33.59
C LEU A 129 -0.82 -14.49 -33.72
N LEU A 130 0.25 -14.61 -32.92
CA LEU A 130 1.10 -15.81 -32.91
C LEU A 130 0.36 -17.03 -32.39
N GLY A 131 -0.51 -16.86 -31.39
CA GLY A 131 -1.35 -17.93 -30.86
C GLY A 131 -2.32 -18.48 -31.92
N PHE A 132 -3.00 -17.61 -32.66
CA PHE A 132 -3.88 -18.05 -33.77
C PHE A 132 -3.12 -18.67 -34.94
N ALA A 133 -1.86 -18.27 -35.17
CA ALA A 133 -1.01 -18.87 -36.18
C ALA A 133 -0.38 -20.21 -35.75
N GLY A 134 -0.55 -20.63 -34.48
CA GLY A 134 0.11 -21.82 -33.93
C GLY A 134 1.62 -21.66 -33.73
N LEU A 135 2.15 -20.44 -33.79
CA LEU A 135 3.57 -20.09 -33.63
C LEU A 135 3.84 -19.47 -32.26
N TYR A 136 3.13 -19.92 -31.24
CA TYR A 136 3.22 -19.33 -29.91
C TYR A 136 4.62 -19.57 -29.30
N ASP A 137 5.33 -18.48 -29.04
CA ASP A 137 6.51 -18.47 -28.17
C ASP A 137 6.14 -17.84 -26.81
N PRO A 138 6.01 -18.66 -25.75
CA PRO A 138 5.74 -18.19 -24.40
C PRO A 138 6.79 -17.21 -23.90
N PHE A 139 8.07 -17.39 -24.24
CA PHE A 139 9.16 -16.59 -23.69
C PHE A 139 9.17 -15.17 -24.23
N ILE A 140 8.95 -15.01 -25.54
CA ILE A 140 8.91 -13.68 -26.18
C ILE A 140 7.72 -12.89 -25.65
N THR A 141 6.53 -13.52 -25.66
CA THR A 141 5.31 -12.89 -25.16
C THR A 141 5.44 -12.51 -23.68
N PHE A 142 5.93 -13.44 -22.87
CA PHE A 142 6.11 -13.24 -21.44
C PHE A 142 7.09 -12.10 -21.18
N SER A 143 8.21 -12.03 -21.90
CA SER A 143 9.20 -10.97 -21.71
C SER A 143 8.66 -9.57 -22.04
N ILE A 144 7.86 -9.44 -23.09
CA ILE A 144 7.31 -8.13 -23.51
C ILE A 144 6.26 -7.60 -22.53
N VAL A 145 5.46 -8.47 -21.90
CA VAL A 145 4.41 -8.05 -20.96
C VAL A 145 4.90 -8.03 -19.52
N LEU A 146 5.73 -8.99 -19.12
CA LEU A 146 6.22 -9.12 -17.74
C LEU A 146 7.11 -7.95 -17.34
N ILE A 147 8.00 -7.48 -18.22
CA ILE A 147 8.90 -6.37 -17.88
C ILE A 147 8.09 -5.09 -17.55
N PRO A 148 7.17 -4.61 -18.41
CA PRO A 148 6.26 -3.52 -18.06
C PRO A 148 5.45 -3.78 -16.79
N PHE A 149 5.00 -5.01 -16.57
CA PHE A 149 4.25 -5.39 -15.36
C PHE A 149 5.10 -5.24 -14.08
N ILE A 150 6.35 -5.71 -14.09
CA ILE A 150 7.29 -5.55 -12.97
C ILE A 150 7.55 -4.06 -12.71
N ILE A 151 7.77 -3.27 -13.76
CA ILE A 151 8.00 -1.82 -13.64
C ILE A 151 6.76 -1.13 -13.06
N ALA A 152 5.56 -1.47 -13.51
CA ALA A 152 4.31 -0.93 -12.98
C ALA A 152 4.11 -1.29 -11.51
N THR A 153 4.44 -2.53 -11.12
CA THR A 153 4.40 -2.99 -9.73
C THR A 153 5.39 -2.20 -8.87
N ASP A 154 6.60 -1.97 -9.38
CA ASP A 154 7.64 -1.22 -8.67
C ASP A 154 7.32 0.24 -8.47
N LYS A 155 6.67 0.88 -9.43
CA LYS A 155 6.15 2.23 -9.23
C LYS A 155 5.19 2.32 -8.04
N ILE A 156 4.25 1.37 -7.89
CA ILE A 156 3.29 1.38 -6.78
C ILE A 156 3.99 1.23 -5.44
N ILE A 157 4.84 0.19 -5.31
CA ILE A 157 5.51 -0.09 -4.04
C ILE A 157 6.43 1.08 -3.66
N LYS A 158 7.05 1.74 -4.64
CA LYS A 158 7.84 2.96 -4.40
C LYS A 158 7.02 4.15 -3.91
N LYS A 159 5.74 4.30 -4.29
CA LYS A 159 4.87 5.37 -3.74
C LYS A 159 4.79 5.31 -2.21
N PHE A 160 4.77 4.10 -1.65
CA PHE A 160 4.71 3.88 -0.21
C PHE A 160 6.07 4.00 0.50
N ARG A 161 7.20 3.96 -0.23
CA ARG A 161 8.55 3.91 0.35
C ARG A 161 8.91 5.16 1.17
N ASN A 162 8.23 6.28 0.93
CA ASN A 162 8.48 7.52 1.66
C ASN A 162 7.92 7.49 3.09
N LEU A 163 6.91 6.64 3.36
CA LEU A 163 6.33 6.47 4.69
C LEU A 163 7.31 5.71 5.58
N GLU A 164 7.49 6.20 6.80
CA GLU A 164 8.53 5.67 7.69
C GLU A 164 8.15 4.29 8.24
N VAL A 165 6.85 4.09 8.49
CA VAL A 165 6.26 2.79 8.84
C VAL A 165 6.60 1.74 7.77
N VAL A 166 6.57 2.12 6.49
CA VAL A 166 6.88 1.23 5.36
C VAL A 166 8.37 0.94 5.27
N LYS A 167 9.24 1.90 5.59
CA LYS A 167 10.70 1.68 5.61
C LYS A 167 11.09 0.64 6.67
N ARG A 168 10.44 0.68 7.84
CA ARG A 168 10.70 -0.23 8.96
C ARG A 168 10.26 -1.67 8.64
N GLU A 169 9.02 -1.84 8.19
CA GLU A 169 8.43 -3.17 7.97
C GLU A 169 8.84 -3.77 6.61
N ASN A 170 9.27 -2.94 5.67
CA ASN A 170 9.73 -3.32 4.33
C ASN A 170 8.78 -4.28 3.58
N PRO A 171 7.47 -3.94 3.47
CA PRO A 171 6.44 -4.80 2.88
C PRO A 171 6.76 -5.21 1.44
N GLY A 172 7.48 -4.37 0.70
CA GLY A 172 7.91 -4.64 -0.68
C GLY A 172 8.68 -5.95 -0.80
N ARG A 173 9.56 -6.29 0.16
CA ARG A 173 10.33 -7.55 0.12
C ARG A 173 9.40 -8.77 0.13
N TRP A 174 8.43 -8.78 1.04
CA TRP A 174 7.46 -9.87 1.15
C TRP A 174 6.56 -9.96 -0.08
N PHE A 175 6.08 -8.81 -0.57
CA PHE A 175 5.24 -8.77 -1.75
C PHE A 175 5.97 -9.28 -3.00
N TYR A 176 7.21 -8.84 -3.25
CA TYR A 176 7.99 -9.31 -4.40
C TYR A 176 8.45 -10.75 -4.28
N ALA A 177 8.81 -11.21 -3.09
CA ALA A 177 9.10 -12.62 -2.86
C ALA A 177 7.86 -13.47 -3.21
N GLY A 178 6.69 -13.07 -2.73
CA GLY A 178 5.43 -13.73 -3.05
C GLY A 178 5.13 -13.73 -4.55
N LEU A 179 5.22 -12.56 -5.20
CA LEU A 179 5.00 -12.40 -6.63
C LEU A 179 5.96 -13.27 -7.46
N THR A 180 7.23 -13.34 -7.07
CA THR A 180 8.25 -14.15 -7.76
C THR A 180 7.97 -15.64 -7.61
N ILE A 181 7.66 -16.11 -6.39
CA ILE A 181 7.32 -17.51 -6.11
C ILE A 181 6.06 -17.92 -6.88
N THR A 182 5.03 -17.07 -6.86
CA THR A 182 3.79 -17.30 -7.61
C THR A 182 4.01 -17.27 -9.12
N GLY A 183 4.81 -16.33 -9.64
CA GLY A 183 5.15 -16.27 -11.07
C GLY A 183 5.95 -17.48 -11.54
N LEU A 184 6.90 -17.96 -10.73
CA LEU A 184 7.66 -19.19 -11.00
C LEU A 184 6.76 -20.42 -11.09
N SER A 185 5.63 -20.44 -10.37
CA SER A 185 4.68 -21.55 -10.43
C SER A 185 4.15 -21.83 -11.84
N ASN A 186 4.09 -20.81 -12.70
CA ASN A 186 3.66 -20.96 -14.09
C ASN A 186 4.62 -21.85 -14.89
N ALA A 187 5.93 -21.74 -14.65
CA ALA A 187 6.94 -22.58 -15.31
C ALA A 187 6.80 -24.06 -14.95
N PHE A 188 6.35 -24.39 -13.74
CA PHE A 188 6.11 -25.77 -13.33
C PHE A 188 5.00 -26.46 -14.13
N SER A 189 4.07 -25.70 -14.73
CA SER A 189 3.06 -26.24 -15.64
C SER A 189 3.68 -26.80 -16.92
N SER A 190 4.71 -26.13 -17.47
CA SER A 190 5.45 -26.63 -18.64
C SER A 190 6.30 -27.84 -18.32
N PHE A 191 6.82 -27.88 -17.09
CA PHE A 191 7.66 -28.97 -16.59
C PHE A 191 6.90 -30.24 -16.23
N TRP A 192 5.60 -30.13 -15.95
CA TRP A 192 4.72 -31.29 -15.80
C TRP A 192 4.78 -32.24 -16.99
N MET A 193 4.83 -31.71 -18.22
CA MET A 193 4.92 -32.53 -19.43
C MET A 193 6.22 -33.32 -19.52
N LEU A 194 7.31 -32.83 -18.92
CA LEU A 194 8.65 -33.44 -18.98
C LEU A 194 8.94 -34.39 -17.81
N TRP A 195 8.47 -34.06 -16.61
CA TRP A 195 8.87 -34.75 -15.38
C TRP A 195 7.68 -35.27 -14.55
N GLY A 196 6.47 -35.18 -15.10
CA GLY A 196 5.27 -35.82 -14.55
C GLY A 196 4.58 -35.02 -13.44
N GLU A 197 3.62 -35.67 -12.79
CA GLU A 197 2.60 -35.06 -11.93
C GLU A 197 3.15 -34.37 -10.67
N TRP A 198 4.33 -34.79 -10.16
CA TRP A 198 4.95 -34.19 -8.97
C TRP A 198 5.14 -32.67 -9.09
N PHE A 199 5.38 -32.16 -10.30
CA PHE A 199 5.52 -30.73 -10.56
C PHE A 199 4.23 -29.94 -10.32
N MET A 200 3.06 -30.58 -10.39
CA MET A 200 1.78 -29.92 -10.11
C MET A 200 1.54 -29.72 -8.62
N TYR A 201 2.05 -30.61 -7.76
CA TYR A 201 2.06 -30.39 -6.31
C TYR A 201 2.96 -29.20 -5.95
N ILE A 202 4.16 -29.13 -6.56
CA ILE A 202 5.10 -28.01 -6.37
C ILE A 202 4.49 -26.70 -6.87
N ARG A 203 3.80 -26.73 -8.02
CA ARG A 203 3.03 -25.59 -8.55
C ARG A 203 2.03 -25.08 -7.51
N TYR A 204 1.14 -25.91 -6.98
CA TYR A 204 0.15 -25.42 -6.02
C TYR A 204 0.77 -24.96 -4.71
N ALA A 205 1.78 -25.66 -4.20
CA ALA A 205 2.51 -25.23 -3.01
C ALA A 205 3.12 -23.83 -3.20
N THR A 206 3.73 -23.56 -4.36
CA THR A 206 4.30 -22.24 -4.68
C THR A 206 3.23 -21.16 -4.89
N VAL A 207 2.08 -21.47 -5.50
CA VAL A 207 0.95 -20.53 -5.55
C VAL A 207 0.47 -20.17 -4.14
N ILE A 208 0.28 -21.16 -3.26
CA ILE A 208 -0.18 -20.96 -1.88
C ILE A 208 0.82 -20.11 -1.09
N LEU A 209 2.09 -20.52 -1.05
CA LEU A 209 3.14 -19.80 -0.31
C LEU A 209 3.36 -18.38 -0.86
N GLY A 210 3.40 -18.23 -2.18
CA GLY A 210 3.57 -16.92 -2.79
C GLY A 210 2.38 -15.99 -2.54
N SER A 211 1.14 -16.52 -2.55
CA SER A 211 -0.05 -15.77 -2.20
C SER A 211 -0.05 -15.34 -0.72
N LEU A 212 0.39 -16.21 0.19
CA LEU A 212 0.53 -15.87 1.61
C LEU A 212 1.53 -14.73 1.84
N PHE A 213 2.69 -14.78 1.18
CA PHE A 213 3.67 -13.69 1.25
C PHE A 213 3.16 -12.39 0.64
N MET A 214 2.45 -12.46 -0.49
CA MET A 214 1.79 -11.28 -1.05
C MET A 214 0.73 -10.70 -0.11
N VAL A 215 -0.10 -11.54 0.52
CA VAL A 215 -1.08 -11.09 1.53
C VAL A 215 -0.39 -10.41 2.70
N HIS A 216 0.67 -11.02 3.23
CA HIS A 216 1.41 -10.46 4.36
C HIS A 216 2.04 -9.11 3.99
N GLY A 217 2.75 -9.03 2.87
CA GLY A 217 3.33 -7.78 2.36
C GLY A 217 2.26 -6.71 2.09
N TRP A 218 1.12 -7.11 1.53
CA TRP A 218 0.03 -6.18 1.21
C TRP A 218 -0.66 -5.62 2.46
N ARG A 219 -0.80 -6.42 3.52
CA ARG A 219 -1.36 -5.98 4.81
C ARG A 219 -0.49 -4.97 5.53
N LEU A 220 0.83 -5.12 5.41
CA LEU A 220 1.81 -4.20 5.99
C LEU A 220 1.91 -2.87 5.24
N LEU A 221 1.42 -2.80 3.99
CA LEU A 221 1.25 -1.50 3.35
C LEU A 221 0.16 -0.71 4.08
N PRO A 222 0.28 0.62 4.21
CA PRO A 222 -0.82 1.45 4.68
C PRO A 222 -1.91 1.56 3.60
N ASN A 223 -3.00 2.27 3.91
CA ASN A 223 -4.01 2.56 2.92
C ASN A 223 -3.55 3.66 1.95
N LEU A 224 -4.09 3.68 0.73
CA LEU A 224 -3.73 4.72 -0.26
C LEU A 224 -4.09 6.12 0.22
N SER A 225 -5.14 6.25 1.02
CA SER A 225 -5.58 7.49 1.65
C SER A 225 -4.51 8.08 2.58
N GLU A 226 -3.55 7.28 3.05
CA GLU A 226 -2.42 7.73 3.87
C GLU A 226 -1.27 8.29 3.03
N LEU A 227 -1.22 8.05 1.71
CA LEU A 227 -0.16 8.66 0.88
C LEU A 227 -0.28 10.19 0.81
N ASP A 228 -1.51 10.70 0.93
CA ASP A 228 -1.81 12.14 0.98
C ASP A 228 -1.80 12.70 2.41
N TRP A 229 -1.16 12.01 3.37
CA TRP A 229 -1.12 12.43 4.79
C TRP A 229 -0.69 13.88 4.98
N MET A 230 0.28 14.38 4.19
CA MET A 230 0.74 15.77 4.29
C MET A 230 -0.38 16.79 4.05
N ARG A 231 -1.34 16.48 3.16
CA ARG A 231 -2.48 17.37 2.86
C ARG A 231 -3.54 17.37 3.95
N LYS A 232 -3.55 16.33 4.77
CA LYS A 232 -4.48 16.15 5.88
C LYS A 232 -4.00 16.84 7.15
N MET A 233 -2.75 17.27 7.23
CA MET A 233 -2.29 18.07 8.37
C MET A 233 -2.84 19.48 8.30
N ASP A 234 -3.28 20.00 9.44
CA ASP A 234 -3.87 21.34 9.54
C ASP A 234 -2.95 22.28 10.31
N ASN A 235 -2.76 22.03 11.61
CA ASN A 235 -1.91 22.84 12.47
C ASN A 235 -1.09 21.98 13.42
N LEU A 236 0.10 22.44 13.76
CA LEU A 236 0.93 21.93 14.84
C LEU A 236 1.07 23.03 15.88
N PHE A 237 0.89 22.68 17.15
CA PHE A 237 1.13 23.53 18.30
C PHE A 237 2.17 22.87 19.20
N VAL A 238 3.04 23.65 19.80
CA VAL A 238 3.95 23.19 20.86
C VAL A 238 3.68 24.04 22.08
N ILE A 239 3.25 23.41 23.16
CA ILE A 239 2.84 24.06 24.39
C ILE A 239 3.82 23.68 25.49
N HIS A 240 4.22 24.66 26.30
CA HIS A 240 5.02 24.40 27.50
C HIS A 240 4.15 23.76 28.58
N SER A 241 4.55 22.60 29.08
CA SER A 241 3.74 21.75 29.96
C SER A 241 3.42 22.42 31.31
N GLU A 242 4.36 23.17 31.90
CA GLU A 242 4.14 23.80 33.21
C GLU A 242 3.35 25.11 33.11
N SER A 243 3.71 25.97 32.16
CA SER A 243 3.12 27.32 32.04
C SER A 243 1.90 27.37 31.11
N SER A 244 1.59 26.28 30.41
CA SER A 244 0.56 26.22 29.35
C SER A 244 0.75 27.28 28.25
N SER A 245 1.97 27.80 28.09
CA SER A 245 2.27 28.84 27.11
C SER A 245 2.52 28.23 25.74
N LEU A 246 1.95 28.84 24.69
CA LEU A 246 2.22 28.42 23.31
C LEU A 246 3.64 28.85 22.91
N LEU A 247 4.53 27.88 22.74
CA LEU A 247 5.93 28.12 22.37
C LEU A 247 6.08 28.27 20.85
N TYR A 248 5.37 27.44 20.09
CA TYR A 248 5.47 27.40 18.64
C TYR A 248 4.15 27.00 18.00
N GLN A 249 3.85 27.56 16.83
CA GLN A 249 2.70 27.20 16.01
C GLN A 249 3.10 27.16 14.54
N TYR A 250 2.66 26.12 13.84
CA TYR A 250 2.82 25.99 12.41
C TYR A 250 1.49 25.60 11.76
N SER A 251 1.16 26.26 10.64
CA SER A 251 -0.01 25.91 9.83
C SER A 251 0.43 25.30 8.51
N PHE A 252 -0.01 24.07 8.25
CA PHE A 252 0.34 23.35 7.03
C PHE A 252 -0.47 23.84 5.82
N LYS A 253 -1.66 24.38 6.05
CA LYS A 253 -2.56 24.90 5.02
C LYS A 253 -2.27 26.38 4.78
N THR A 254 -1.66 26.69 3.64
CA THR A 254 -1.24 28.06 3.29
C THR A 254 -2.35 28.89 2.62
N ASP A 255 -3.34 28.22 2.02
CA ASP A 255 -4.23 28.84 1.02
C ASP A 255 -5.72 28.96 1.43
N ASP A 256 -6.18 28.27 2.47
CA ASP A 256 -7.58 28.39 2.90
C ASP A 256 -7.71 29.52 3.92
N VAL A 257 -8.45 30.56 3.52
CA VAL A 257 -9.05 31.64 4.32
C VAL A 257 -8.76 31.47 5.80
N GLN A 258 -7.63 32.02 6.25
CA GLN A 258 -7.29 32.09 7.67
C GLN A 258 -8.44 32.81 8.38
N LYS A 259 -9.40 32.05 8.93
CA LYS A 259 -9.92 32.39 10.25
C LYS A 259 -8.68 32.35 11.12
N LYS A 260 -8.05 33.51 11.31
CA LYS A 260 -7.00 33.70 12.31
C LYS A 260 -7.61 33.27 13.63
N PHE A 261 -7.42 32.02 13.99
CA PHE A 261 -7.59 31.60 15.37
C PHE A 261 -6.56 32.40 16.15
N ASP A 262 -7.03 33.08 17.19
CA ASP A 262 -6.14 33.76 18.12
C ASP A 262 -5.28 32.67 18.76
N SER A 263 -3.99 32.67 18.42
CA SER A 263 -3.02 31.63 18.78
C SER A 263 -2.95 31.45 20.28
N ASP A 264 -3.00 32.56 21.01
CA ASP A 264 -2.86 32.62 22.45
C ASP A 264 -4.11 32.05 23.13
N LEU A 265 -5.29 32.32 22.56
CA LEU A 265 -6.57 31.73 23.01
C LEU A 265 -6.58 30.22 22.76
N THR A 266 -6.06 29.77 21.62
CA THR A 266 -6.05 28.35 21.26
C THR A 266 -5.11 27.54 22.15
N GLY A 267 -3.88 28.04 22.37
CA GLY A 267 -2.93 27.40 23.27
C GLY A 267 -3.44 27.33 24.71
N SER A 268 -3.98 28.43 25.22
CA SER A 268 -4.54 28.50 26.58
C SER A 268 -5.77 27.59 26.74
N ALA A 269 -6.64 27.53 25.73
CA ALA A 269 -7.80 26.64 25.75
C ALA A 269 -7.40 25.17 25.71
N MET A 270 -6.41 24.80 24.88
CA MET A 270 -5.94 23.41 24.76
C MET A 270 -5.23 22.93 26.03
N GLY A 271 -4.36 23.75 26.62
CA GLY A 271 -3.72 23.44 27.90
C GLY A 271 -4.75 23.30 29.04
N GLY A 272 -5.77 24.17 29.05
CA GLY A 272 -6.90 24.05 29.96
C GLY A 272 -7.69 22.76 29.79
N VAL A 273 -7.95 22.34 28.54
CA VAL A 273 -8.65 21.08 28.24
C VAL A 273 -7.84 19.87 28.69
N ASP A 274 -6.53 19.83 28.45
CA ASP A 274 -5.68 18.72 28.88
C ASP A 274 -5.59 18.60 30.41
N MET A 275 -5.43 19.72 31.11
CA MET A 275 -5.45 19.75 32.58
C MET A 275 -6.79 19.28 33.15
N LEU A 276 -7.90 19.79 32.61
CA LEU A 276 -9.24 19.40 33.05
C LEU A 276 -9.50 17.91 32.81
N LEU A 277 -9.11 17.39 31.65
CA LEU A 277 -9.30 15.98 31.32
C LEU A 277 -8.38 15.08 32.15
N SER A 278 -7.14 15.49 32.42
CA SER A 278 -6.24 14.78 33.34
C SER A 278 -6.79 14.74 34.77
N GLU A 279 -7.39 15.84 35.23
CA GLU A 279 -8.05 15.92 36.55
C GLU A 279 -9.32 15.05 36.61
N ILE A 280 -10.14 15.06 35.55
CA ILE A 280 -11.38 14.28 35.45
C ILE A 280 -11.10 12.77 35.37
N LEU A 281 -10.09 12.36 34.60
CA LEU A 281 -9.80 10.94 34.38
C LEU A 281 -9.13 10.29 35.60
N ALA A 282 -8.61 11.06 36.56
CA ALA A 282 -7.91 10.58 37.75
C ALA A 282 -6.80 9.53 37.45
N GLU A 283 -6.34 9.50 36.21
CA GLU A 283 -5.34 8.57 35.71
C GLU A 283 -4.00 9.29 35.58
N LYS A 284 -2.91 8.59 35.86
CA LYS A 284 -1.53 9.10 35.67
C LYS A 284 -1.10 9.17 34.20
N GLY A 285 -2.06 9.07 33.27
CA GLY A 285 -1.82 9.05 31.84
C GLY A 285 -2.15 10.39 31.22
N HIS A 286 -1.38 10.78 30.21
CA HIS A 286 -1.70 11.95 29.39
C HIS A 286 -2.61 11.55 28.23
N ILE A 287 -3.39 12.50 27.73
CA ILE A 287 -4.24 12.31 26.55
C ILE A 287 -3.34 12.05 25.36
N ARG A 288 -3.62 11.00 24.58
CA ARG A 288 -2.85 10.73 23.34
C ARG A 288 -3.57 11.20 22.09
N GLU A 289 -4.89 11.24 22.15
CA GLU A 289 -5.74 11.52 21.01
C GLU A 289 -7.09 12.06 21.45
N ILE A 290 -7.58 13.06 20.70
CA ILE A 290 -8.97 13.51 20.76
C ILE A 290 -9.53 13.45 19.34
N GLU A 291 -10.66 12.77 19.17
CA GLU A 291 -11.40 12.72 17.91
C GLU A 291 -12.65 13.62 18.02
N HIS A 292 -12.80 14.54 17.07
CA HIS A 292 -13.94 15.45 17.00
C HIS A 292 -14.37 15.66 15.55
N GLU A 293 -15.53 15.11 15.20
CA GLU A 293 -16.04 15.09 13.81
C GLU A 293 -14.99 14.55 12.83
N ASP A 294 -14.59 15.34 11.82
CA ASP A 294 -13.60 14.95 10.82
C ASP A 294 -12.16 15.28 11.23
N LYS A 295 -11.97 15.83 12.44
CA LYS A 295 -10.67 16.26 12.97
C LYS A 295 -10.17 15.31 14.04
N LYS A 296 -8.87 15.05 14.01
CA LYS A 296 -8.14 14.35 15.06
C LYS A 296 -7.03 15.23 15.60
N LEU A 297 -6.88 15.23 16.91
CA LEU A 297 -5.79 15.90 17.61
C LEU A 297 -4.90 14.80 18.17
N PHE A 298 -3.66 14.73 17.71
CA PHE A 298 -2.64 13.84 18.27
C PHE A 298 -1.77 14.62 19.23
N PHE A 299 -1.49 14.02 20.37
CA PHE A 299 -0.67 14.60 21.42
C PHE A 299 0.61 13.77 21.58
N SER A 300 1.75 14.45 21.63
CA SER A 300 3.02 13.87 22.03
C SER A 300 3.59 14.69 23.17
N HIS A 301 3.90 14.03 24.28
CA HIS A 301 4.35 14.67 25.50
C HIS A 301 5.84 14.45 25.68
N GLY A 302 6.58 15.55 25.69
CA GLY A 302 7.95 15.61 26.15
C GLY A 302 8.04 15.78 27.67
N LEU A 303 9.24 16.07 28.14
CA LEU A 303 9.50 16.35 29.56
C LEU A 303 8.99 17.75 29.98
N TYR A 304 9.11 18.73 29.09
CA TYR A 304 8.78 20.14 29.31
C TYR A 304 7.76 20.67 28.31
N THR A 305 7.56 19.98 27.19
CA THR A 305 6.60 20.38 26.16
C THR A 305 5.54 19.33 25.89
N THR A 306 4.49 19.76 25.21
CA THR A 306 3.49 18.91 24.59
C THR A 306 3.24 19.43 23.18
N SER A 307 3.53 18.60 22.18
CA SER A 307 3.19 18.86 20.80
C SER A 307 1.80 18.33 20.47
N ILE A 308 0.99 19.15 19.81
CA ILE A 308 -0.38 18.84 19.39
C ILE A 308 -0.48 19.01 17.88
N LEU A 309 -0.73 17.91 17.17
CA LEU A 309 -0.96 17.91 15.72
C LEU A 309 -2.44 17.72 15.42
N ILE A 310 -3.04 18.70 14.75
CA ILE A 310 -4.41 18.64 14.25
C ILE A 310 -4.40 18.14 12.81
N THR A 311 -5.19 17.11 12.53
CA THR A 311 -5.30 16.48 11.21
C THR A 311 -6.74 16.23 10.80
N GLU A 312 -6.95 16.03 9.50
CA GLU A 312 -8.17 15.51 8.89
C GLU A 312 -8.03 14.00 8.65
N GLY A 313 -8.60 13.21 9.55
CA GLY A 313 -8.49 11.75 9.55
C GLY A 313 -7.28 11.19 10.31
N ASP A 314 -7.14 9.87 10.25
CA ASP A 314 -6.17 9.09 11.03
C ASP A 314 -5.06 8.49 10.15
N SER A 315 -3.83 8.52 10.64
CA SER A 315 -2.69 7.81 10.05
C SER A 315 -1.65 7.52 11.12
N PRO A 316 -1.12 6.29 11.22
CA PRO A 316 0.00 5.97 12.11
C PRO A 316 1.24 6.84 11.87
N GLU A 317 1.43 7.34 10.63
CA GLU A 317 2.53 8.22 10.26
C GLU A 317 2.49 9.56 11.03
N PHE A 318 1.29 10.09 11.32
CA PHE A 318 1.15 11.34 12.08
C PHE A 318 1.74 11.23 13.48
N ARG A 319 1.36 10.19 14.22
CA ARG A 319 1.86 9.96 15.59
C ARG A 319 3.37 9.76 15.57
N TYR A 320 3.85 8.91 14.66
CA TYR A 320 5.26 8.62 14.54
C TYR A 320 6.11 9.90 14.28
N ARG A 321 5.67 10.75 13.34
CA ARG A 321 6.37 12.00 13.03
C ARG A 321 6.24 13.03 14.13
N LEU A 322 5.09 13.10 14.80
CA LEU A 322 4.89 13.97 15.95
C LEU A 322 5.80 13.59 17.11
N ASP A 323 5.94 12.30 17.41
CA ASP A 323 6.84 11.80 18.46
C ASP A 323 8.30 12.11 18.15
N LEU A 324 8.73 11.91 16.90
CA LEU A 324 10.09 12.30 16.49
C LEU A 324 10.28 13.82 16.56
N PHE A 325 9.30 14.59 16.11
CA PHE A 325 9.36 16.04 16.19
C PHE A 325 9.50 16.50 17.64
N GLU A 326 8.68 15.99 18.56
CA GLU A 326 8.70 16.36 19.99
C GLU A 326 10.05 16.08 20.63
N ILE A 327 10.58 14.86 20.42
CA ILE A 327 11.90 14.47 20.95
C ILE A 327 12.99 15.42 20.45
N ASN A 328 12.98 15.74 19.15
CA ASN A 328 14.01 16.60 18.57
C ASN A 328 13.80 18.08 18.90
N PHE A 329 12.56 18.53 19.11
CA PHE A 329 12.26 19.87 19.58
C PHE A 329 12.89 20.11 20.96
N GLU A 330 12.68 19.20 21.92
CA GLU A 330 13.29 19.34 23.26
C GLU A 330 14.81 19.26 23.23
N ASN A 331 15.37 18.42 22.35
CA ASN A 331 16.82 18.30 22.19
C ASN A 331 17.45 19.57 21.58
N ASP A 332 16.80 20.18 20.58
CA ASP A 332 17.34 21.36 19.87
C ASP A 332 17.22 22.65 20.71
N PHE A 333 16.19 22.79 21.53
CA PHE A 333 15.93 24.01 22.31
C PHE A 333 16.44 23.99 23.75
N ASN A 334 17.35 23.06 24.08
CA ASN A 334 18.02 22.90 25.37
C ASN A 334 17.05 22.74 26.56
N GLN A 335 17.11 21.57 27.19
CA GLN A 335 16.30 21.22 28.37
C GLN A 335 16.36 22.28 29.48
N ASP A 336 17.49 22.98 29.66
CA ASP A 336 17.61 24.02 30.68
C ASP A 336 16.76 25.26 30.36
N GLU A 337 16.62 25.64 29.09
CA GLU A 337 15.82 26.79 28.68
C GLU A 337 14.32 26.48 28.78
N LEU A 338 13.93 25.25 28.45
CA LEU A 338 12.56 24.77 28.62
C LEU A 338 12.20 24.64 30.11
N ALA A 339 13.08 24.05 30.93
CA ALA A 339 12.87 23.91 32.38
C ALA A 339 12.74 25.27 33.11
N HIS A 340 13.43 26.31 32.63
CA HIS A 340 13.41 27.65 33.21
C HIS A 340 12.81 28.66 32.24
N PHE A 341 11.69 28.29 31.61
CA PHE A 341 11.07 29.08 30.56
C PHE A 341 10.77 30.52 31.03
N SER A 342 11.42 31.49 30.40
CA SER A 342 11.36 32.91 30.78
C SER A 342 10.13 33.66 30.23
N GLY A 343 9.31 32.99 29.41
CA GLY A 343 8.26 33.63 28.62
C GLY A 343 8.69 34.08 27.22
N GLU A 344 9.98 34.02 26.89
CA GLU A 344 10.48 34.44 25.56
C GLU A 344 10.26 33.34 24.51
N ILE A 345 9.29 33.54 23.61
CA ILE A 345 8.94 32.54 22.57
C ILE A 345 9.75 32.66 21.27
N THR A 346 10.45 33.78 21.05
CA THR A 346 11.09 34.11 19.77
C THR A 346 12.12 33.07 19.34
N LYS A 347 12.79 32.42 20.31
CA LYS A 347 13.81 31.41 20.06
C LYS A 347 13.25 30.17 19.36
N PHE A 348 12.02 29.78 19.69
CA PHE A 348 11.39 28.56 19.14
C PHE A 348 10.97 28.70 17.67
N GLN A 349 11.00 29.90 17.09
CA GLN A 349 10.73 30.09 15.66
C GLN A 349 11.71 29.32 14.75
N GLN A 350 12.88 28.93 15.26
CA GLN A 350 13.82 28.09 14.52
C GLN A 350 13.32 26.66 14.29
N ALA A 351 12.22 26.25 14.93
CA ALA A 351 11.59 24.95 14.75
C ALA A 351 11.07 24.73 13.32
N ASP A 352 10.97 25.77 12.49
CA ASP A 352 10.70 25.65 11.05
C ASP A 352 11.64 24.65 10.35
N LYS A 353 12.88 24.52 10.83
CA LYS A 353 13.83 23.52 10.31
C LYS A 353 13.35 22.09 10.61
N LEU A 354 12.89 21.84 11.83
CA LEU A 354 12.32 20.55 12.25
C LEU A 354 11.03 20.25 11.47
N ILE A 355 10.21 21.25 11.18
CA ILE A 355 9.03 21.08 10.33
C ILE A 355 9.41 20.60 8.92
N ARG A 356 10.44 21.19 8.34
CA ARG A 356 10.93 20.76 7.01
C ARG A 356 11.51 19.36 7.04
N GLU A 357 12.17 18.98 8.12
CA GLU A 357 12.79 17.67 8.29
C GLU A 357 11.76 16.55 8.49
N TYR A 358 10.80 16.77 9.39
CA TYR A 358 9.85 15.73 9.79
C TYR A 358 8.50 15.79 9.08
N PHE A 359 8.14 16.90 8.45
CA PHE A 359 6.80 17.05 7.85
C PHE A 359 6.80 17.51 6.38
N SER A 360 7.96 17.81 5.77
CA SER A 360 8.06 18.23 4.36
C SER A 360 8.93 17.29 3.54
N HIS A 361 8.36 16.67 2.49
CA HIS A 361 9.12 15.89 1.51
C HIS A 361 8.74 16.24 0.06
#